data_AF-A0A136JY37-F1
#
_entry.id   AF-A0A136JY37-F1
#
_cell.length_a   1.000
_cell.length_b   1.000
_cell.length_c   1.000
_cell.angle_alpha   90.00
_cell.angle_beta   90.00
_cell.angle_gamma   90.00
#
_symmetry.space_group_name_H-M   'P 1'
#
loop_
_entity.id
_entity.type
_entity.pdbx_description
1 polymer ?
#
loop_
_entity_poly.entity_id
_entity_poly.type
_entity_poly.pdbx_seq_one_letter_code
_entity_poly.pdbx_strand_id
1 'polypeptide(L)'
;MAPNHTTGSPLPLLGVTMGDPAGIGPEVIAKALADRALGRLCRPVVIGSRLVMARTIAWLKLPLEVVAFDPQGAKPKAGQVAVMDPLATPLTRFRLGRASEETGAASVAFIKAAVDLAQTKILSGIV
;
A
#
# COMPACT_ATOMS: atom_id res chain seq x y z
N MET A 1 -20.47 9.28 -25.75
CA MET A 1 -19.60 10.46 -25.56
C MET A 1 -18.77 10.19 -24.30
N ALA A 2 -17.56 9.65 -24.47
CA ALA A 2 -16.70 9.29 -23.34
C ALA A 2 -16.15 10.59 -22.71
N PRO A 3 -16.04 10.68 -21.36
CA PRO A 3 -15.48 11.87 -20.74
C PRO A 3 -14.02 12.03 -21.15
N ASN A 4 -13.76 13.19 -21.73
CA ASN A 4 -12.45 13.66 -22.15
C ASN A 4 -11.59 13.85 -20.88
N HIS A 5 -10.61 12.98 -20.63
CA HIS A 5 -9.65 13.21 -19.55
C HIS A 5 -8.69 14.31 -20.00
N THR A 6 -8.96 15.51 -19.51
CA THR A 6 -8.13 16.71 -19.67
C THR A 6 -6.72 16.47 -19.11
N THR A 7 -5.72 16.90 -19.86
CA THR A 7 -4.28 16.90 -19.57
C THR A 7 -3.90 17.88 -18.45
N GLY A 8 -4.51 17.76 -17.26
CA GLY A 8 -4.29 18.71 -16.16
C GLY A 8 -4.65 18.27 -14.74
N SER A 9 -5.20 17.06 -14.51
CA SER A 9 -5.44 16.57 -13.15
C SER A 9 -4.21 15.85 -12.59
N PRO A 10 -3.85 16.04 -11.31
CA PRO A 10 -2.77 15.28 -10.70
C PRO A 10 -3.11 13.78 -10.71
N LEU A 11 -2.10 12.93 -10.96
CA LEU A 11 -2.27 11.46 -10.95
C LEU A 11 -3.03 11.01 -9.68
N PRO A 12 -3.98 10.07 -9.81
CA PRO A 12 -4.84 9.65 -8.69
C PRO A 12 -4.00 9.04 -7.57
N LEU A 13 -4.32 9.38 -6.32
CA LEU A 13 -3.71 8.74 -5.14
C LEU A 13 -4.52 7.47 -4.84
N LEU A 14 -3.95 6.29 -5.09
CA LEU A 14 -4.64 5.02 -4.94
C LEU A 14 -4.14 4.29 -3.69
N GLY A 15 -5.06 3.91 -2.80
CA GLY A 15 -4.74 3.08 -1.64
C GLY A 15 -4.77 1.62 -2.03
N VAL A 16 -3.62 0.95 -1.99
CA VAL A 16 -3.49 -0.48 -2.28
C VAL A 16 -3.54 -1.23 -0.96
N THR A 17 -4.62 -1.95 -0.72
CA THR A 17 -4.75 -2.71 0.52
C THR A 17 -3.82 -3.92 0.51
N MET A 18 -3.08 -4.14 1.59
CA MET A 18 -2.11 -5.24 1.68
C MET A 18 -2.77 -6.63 1.64
N GLY A 19 -4.04 -6.71 2.04
CA GLY A 19 -4.72 -7.98 2.27
C GLY A 19 -4.17 -8.69 3.51
N ASP A 20 -4.19 -10.03 3.49
CA ASP A 20 -3.62 -10.85 4.57
C ASP A 20 -2.07 -10.80 4.53
N PRO A 21 -1.40 -10.33 5.59
CA PRO A 21 0.06 -10.36 5.72
C PRO A 21 0.73 -11.72 5.54
N ALA A 22 0.02 -12.82 5.83
CA ALA A 22 0.50 -14.18 5.64
C ALA A 22 0.28 -14.71 4.22
N GLY A 23 -0.52 -14.02 3.40
CA GLY A 23 -0.78 -14.36 2.00
C GLY A 23 0.30 -13.83 1.06
N ILE A 24 -0.02 -13.80 -0.24
CA ILE A 24 0.90 -13.34 -1.30
C ILE A 24 0.78 -11.83 -1.62
N GLY A 25 -0.17 -11.15 -0.99
CA GLY A 25 -0.48 -9.73 -1.24
C GLY A 25 0.75 -8.83 -1.12
N PRO A 26 1.52 -8.92 -0.02
CA PRO A 26 2.75 -8.16 0.14
C PRO A 26 3.73 -8.32 -1.04
N GLU A 27 3.95 -9.54 -1.55
CA GLU A 27 4.89 -9.79 -2.65
C GLU A 27 4.39 -9.20 -3.97
N VAL A 28 3.10 -9.36 -4.26
CA VAL A 28 2.48 -8.81 -5.49
C VAL A 28 2.60 -7.29 -5.48
N ILE A 29 2.29 -6.65 -4.35
CA ILE A 29 2.42 -5.20 -4.18
C ILE A 29 3.88 -4.76 -4.36
N ALA A 30 4.83 -5.43 -3.70
CA ALA A 30 6.25 -5.09 -3.81
C ALA A 30 6.74 -5.13 -5.28
N LYS A 31 6.38 -6.19 -6.00
CA LYS A 31 6.77 -6.38 -7.40
C LYS A 31 6.12 -5.35 -8.32
N ALA A 32 4.84 -5.04 -8.12
CA ALA A 32 4.14 -4.01 -8.88
C ALA A 32 4.75 -2.62 -8.66
N LEU A 33 5.13 -2.29 -7.43
CA LEU A 33 5.76 -1.00 -7.09
C LEU A 33 7.21 -0.90 -7.56
N ALA A 34 7.89 -2.02 -7.79
CA ALA A 34 9.21 -2.03 -8.41
C ALA A 34 9.16 -1.67 -9.91
N ASP A 35 8.00 -1.82 -10.56
CA ASP A 35 7.80 -1.39 -11.94
C ASP A 35 7.57 0.13 -12.02
N ARG A 36 8.52 0.83 -12.64
CA ARG A 36 8.48 2.28 -12.82
C ARG A 36 7.33 2.75 -13.70
N ALA A 37 6.72 1.87 -14.50
CA ALA A 37 5.56 2.22 -15.31
C ALA A 37 4.35 2.59 -14.44
N LEU A 38 4.20 1.99 -13.26
CA LEU A 38 3.05 2.23 -12.37
C LEU A 38 3.00 3.68 -11.89
N GLY A 39 4.15 4.30 -11.59
CA GLY A 39 4.25 5.70 -11.18
C GLY A 39 3.82 6.72 -12.26
N ARG A 40 3.61 6.27 -13.50
CA ARG A 40 3.05 7.09 -14.59
C ARG A 40 1.52 7.05 -14.64
N LEU A 41 0.90 6.07 -13.98
CA LEU A 41 -0.54 5.84 -13.98
C LEU A 41 -1.20 6.36 -12.71
N CYS A 42 -0.53 6.23 -11.57
CA CYS A 42 -1.07 6.63 -10.27
C CYS A 42 0.04 6.99 -9.27
N ARG A 43 -0.38 7.49 -8.11
CA ARG A 43 0.45 7.60 -6.90
C ARG A 43 -0.02 6.52 -5.93
N PRO A 44 0.63 5.36 -5.87
CA PRO A 44 0.19 4.30 -4.98
C PRO A 44 0.64 4.56 -3.53
N VAL A 45 -0.23 4.24 -2.59
CA VAL A 45 0.06 4.18 -1.15
C VAL A 45 -0.39 2.82 -0.66
N VAL A 46 0.49 2.08 0.01
CA VAL A 46 0.11 0.78 0.59
C VAL A 46 -0.61 1.03 1.91
N ILE A 47 -1.80 0.45 2.08
CA ILE A 47 -2.50 0.41 3.37
C ILE A 47 -2.22 -0.96 3.99
N GLY A 48 -1.33 -1.01 4.97
CA GLY A 48 -0.79 -2.28 5.46
C GLY A 48 0.33 -2.12 6.49
N SER A 49 0.87 -3.25 6.96
CA SER A 49 1.96 -3.21 7.94
C SER A 49 3.28 -2.78 7.32
N ARG A 50 3.90 -1.72 7.87
CA ARG A 50 5.25 -1.27 7.45
C ARG A 50 6.29 -2.37 7.62
N LEU A 51 6.23 -3.11 8.72
CA LEU A 51 7.19 -4.17 9.02
C LEU A 51 7.09 -5.32 8.02
N VAL A 52 5.87 -5.72 7.66
CA VAL A 52 5.63 -6.79 6.67
C VAL A 52 6.11 -6.35 5.29
N MET A 53 5.79 -5.11 4.89
CA MET A 53 6.25 -4.57 3.60
C MET A 53 7.78 -4.51 3.54
N ALA A 54 8.44 -4.01 4.59
CA ALA A 54 9.90 -3.89 4.64
C ALA A 54 10.58 -5.26 4.59
N ARG A 55 10.07 -6.25 5.33
CA ARG A 55 10.57 -7.64 5.28
C ARG A 55 10.38 -8.25 3.90
N THR A 56 9.24 -8.03 3.28
CA THR A 56 8.92 -8.56 1.95
C THR A 56 9.87 -7.99 0.89
N ILE A 57 10.08 -6.68 0.90
CA ILE A 57 11.03 -6.01 -0.01
C ILE A 57 12.45 -6.55 0.17
N ALA A 58 12.91 -6.67 1.42
CA ALA A 58 14.23 -7.21 1.72
C ALA A 58 14.38 -8.66 1.26
N TRP A 59 13.36 -9.51 1.51
CA TRP A 59 13.36 -10.91 1.10
C TRP A 59 13.40 -11.08 -0.42
N LEU A 60 12.65 -10.24 -1.15
CA LEU A 60 12.63 -10.23 -2.62
C LEU A 60 13.84 -9.49 -3.24
N LYS A 61 14.71 -8.89 -2.43
CA LYS A 61 15.88 -8.09 -2.86
C LYS A 61 15.52 -6.97 -3.84
N LEU A 62 14.38 -6.33 -3.61
CA LEU A 62 13.92 -5.22 -4.45
C LEU A 62 14.63 -3.92 -4.04
N PRO A 63 14.97 -3.03 -4.99
CA PRO A 63 15.60 -1.74 -4.72
C PRO A 63 14.56 -0.71 -4.24
N LEU A 64 13.83 -1.07 -3.19
CA LEU A 64 12.75 -0.28 -2.60
C LEU A 64 13.01 -0.02 -1.12
N GLU A 65 12.53 1.11 -0.62
CA GLU A 65 12.58 1.51 0.78
C GLU A 65 11.18 1.84 1.28
N VAL A 66 10.79 1.33 2.45
CA VAL A 66 9.51 1.68 3.06
C VAL A 66 9.62 3.01 3.80
N VAL A 67 8.71 3.93 3.49
CA VAL A 67 8.54 5.19 4.21
C VAL A 67 7.12 5.30 4.77
N ALA A 68 6.94 6.06 5.85
CA ALA A 68 5.61 6.35 6.36
C ALA A 68 4.82 7.20 5.36
N PHE A 69 3.55 6.87 5.17
CA PHE A 69 2.66 7.74 4.42
C PHE A 69 2.27 8.96 5.26
N ASP A 70 2.44 10.14 4.68
CA ASP A 70 1.94 11.41 5.21
C ASP A 70 1.05 12.07 4.13
N PRO A 71 -0.26 12.23 4.37
CA PRO A 71 -1.17 12.82 3.40
C PRO A 71 -0.89 14.31 3.13
N GLN A 72 -0.23 15.01 4.05
CA GLN A 72 0.14 16.42 3.91
C GLN A 72 1.63 16.59 3.57
N GLY A 73 2.38 15.49 3.59
CA GLY A 73 3.82 15.47 3.42
C GLY A 73 4.27 15.47 1.96
N ALA A 74 5.59 15.41 1.79
CA ALA A 74 6.20 15.28 0.48
C ALA A 74 5.86 13.93 -0.16
N LYS A 75 5.73 13.91 -1.49
CA LYS A 75 5.55 12.66 -2.24
C LYS A 75 6.78 11.76 -2.06
N PRO A 76 6.59 10.43 -1.95
CA PRO A 76 7.70 9.49 -1.91
C PRO A 76 8.63 9.66 -3.12
N LYS A 77 9.94 9.53 -2.89
CA LYS A 77 10.93 9.59 -3.97
C LYS A 77 10.90 8.29 -4.79
N ALA A 78 11.54 8.30 -5.95
CA ALA A 78 11.75 7.08 -6.72
C ALA A 78 12.46 6.03 -5.85
N GLY A 79 11.95 4.80 -5.85
CA GLY A 79 12.43 3.74 -4.97
C GLY A 79 11.84 3.75 -3.56
N GLN A 80 10.96 4.70 -3.22
CA GLN A 80 10.28 4.71 -1.91
C GLN A 80 8.83 4.23 -2.03
N VAL A 81 8.42 3.40 -1.09
CA VAL A 81 7.06 2.88 -0.93
C VAL A 81 6.44 3.53 0.29
N ALA A 82 5.47 4.42 0.06
CA ALA A 82 4.65 4.96 1.15
C ALA A 82 3.72 3.88 1.70
N VAL A 83 3.77 3.68 3.02
CA VAL A 83 2.90 2.76 3.73
C VAL A 83 2.16 3.51 4.84
N MET A 84 0.83 3.46 4.78
CA MET A 84 -0.05 3.82 5.89
C MET A 84 -0.32 2.58 6.73
N ASP A 85 0.19 2.58 7.95
CA ASP A 85 0.10 1.43 8.86
C ASP A 85 -0.92 1.72 9.97
N PRO A 86 -2.14 1.15 9.89
CA PRO A 86 -3.18 1.40 10.89
C PRO A 86 -3.05 0.52 12.13
N LEU A 87 -2.04 -0.36 12.22
CA LEU A 87 -1.93 -1.28 13.34
C LEU A 87 -1.33 -0.57 14.56
N ALA A 88 -2.05 -0.63 15.68
CA ALA A 88 -1.55 -0.16 16.98
C ALA A 88 -0.32 -0.97 17.45
N THR A 89 -0.31 -2.27 17.13
CA THR A 89 0.77 -3.19 17.49
C THR A 89 1.38 -3.80 16.24
N PRO A 90 2.72 -3.78 16.08
CA PRO A 90 3.37 -4.38 14.91
C PRO A 90 3.14 -5.89 14.80
N LEU A 91 2.84 -6.37 13.59
CA LEU A 91 2.80 -7.79 13.29
C LEU A 91 4.22 -8.36 13.17
N THR A 92 4.71 -8.93 14.27
CA THR A 92 6.10 -9.39 14.37
C THR A 92 6.29 -10.85 13.96
N ARG A 93 5.33 -11.74 14.25
CA ARG A 93 5.43 -13.18 13.98
C ARG A 93 4.08 -13.75 13.55
N PHE A 94 4.09 -14.50 12.46
CA PHE A 94 2.99 -15.32 11.95
C PHE A 94 3.59 -16.31 10.94
N ARG A 95 2.81 -17.30 10.50
CA ARG A 95 3.28 -18.30 9.53
C ARG A 95 2.80 -17.92 8.12
N LEU A 96 3.73 -17.68 7.21
CA LEU A 96 3.40 -17.47 5.79
C LEU A 96 2.61 -18.66 5.22
N GLY A 97 1.65 -18.38 4.35
CA GLY A 97 0.76 -19.36 3.75
C GLY A 97 -0.26 -19.97 4.72
N ARG A 98 -0.39 -19.46 5.95
CA ARG A 98 -1.41 -19.90 6.91
C ARG A 98 -2.12 -18.69 7.49
N ALA A 99 -3.42 -18.58 7.22
CA ALA A 99 -4.27 -17.61 7.88
C ALA A 99 -4.25 -17.82 9.40
N SER A 100 -4.23 -16.71 10.13
CA SER A 100 -4.45 -16.67 11.59
C SER A 100 -5.47 -15.60 11.94
N GLU A 101 -5.95 -15.64 13.19
CA GLU A 101 -6.81 -14.58 13.70
C GLU A 101 -6.12 -13.21 13.63
N GLU A 102 -4.82 -13.14 13.95
CA GLU A 102 -4.08 -11.87 13.93
C GLU A 102 -3.93 -11.31 12.52
N THR A 103 -3.60 -12.15 11.52
CA THR A 103 -3.40 -11.68 10.14
C THR A 103 -4.73 -11.39 9.44
N GLY A 104 -5.77 -12.14 9.78
CA GLY A 104 -7.16 -11.84 9.39
C GLY A 104 -7.62 -10.50 9.95
N ALA A 105 -7.47 -10.26 11.25
CA ALA A 105 -7.84 -8.98 11.88
C ALA A 105 -7.07 -7.79 11.27
N ALA A 106 -5.78 -7.97 10.97
CA ALA A 106 -4.99 -6.95 10.30
C ALA A 106 -5.50 -6.63 8.89
N SER A 107 -5.87 -7.64 8.10
CA SER A 107 -6.45 -7.42 6.76
C SER A 107 -7.74 -6.58 6.82
N VAL A 108 -8.58 -6.82 7.85
CA VAL A 108 -9.79 -6.04 8.11
C VAL A 108 -9.44 -4.60 8.52
N ALA A 109 -8.41 -4.40 9.34
CA ALA A 109 -7.94 -3.07 9.71
C ALA A 109 -7.45 -2.28 8.48
N PHE A 110 -6.77 -2.94 7.54
CA PHE A 110 -6.27 -2.30 6.33
C PHE A 110 -7.41 -1.82 5.43
N ILE A 111 -8.43 -2.66 5.17
CA ILE A 111 -9.56 -2.25 4.32
C ILE A 111 -10.38 -1.14 4.99
N LYS A 112 -10.59 -1.19 6.31
CA LYS A 112 -11.28 -0.11 7.05
C LYS A 112 -10.54 1.22 6.91
N ALA A 113 -9.23 1.23 7.14
CA ALA A 113 -8.42 2.43 6.98
C ALA A 113 -8.44 2.96 5.53
N ALA A 114 -8.40 2.09 4.53
CA ALA A 114 -8.50 2.49 3.13
C ALA A 114 -9.87 3.14 2.83
N VAL A 115 -10.96 2.56 3.34
CA VAL A 115 -12.32 3.11 3.21
C VAL A 115 -12.42 4.48 3.86
N ASP A 116 -11.92 4.65 5.09
CA ASP A 116 -11.95 5.93 5.80
C ASP A 116 -11.21 7.02 5.02
N LEU A 117 -10.02 6.70 4.48
CA LEU A 117 -9.23 7.63 3.68
C LEU A 117 -9.90 7.96 2.32
N ALA A 118 -10.63 7.03 1.73
CA ALA A 118 -11.38 7.27 0.50
C ALA A 118 -12.62 8.13 0.76
N GLN A 119 -13.38 7.86 1.83
CA GLN A 119 -14.55 8.64 2.22
C GLN A 119 -14.19 10.08 2.59
N THR A 120 -13.03 10.28 3.22
CA THR A 120 -12.47 11.61 3.52
C THR A 120 -11.79 12.28 2.32
N LYS A 121 -11.86 11.66 1.13
CA LYS A 121 -11.29 12.16 -0.13
C LYS A 121 -9.77 12.36 -0.12
N ILE A 122 -9.06 11.73 0.82
CA ILE A 122 -7.60 11.66 0.80
C ILE A 122 -7.18 10.73 -0.34
N LEU A 123 -7.78 9.54 -0.42
CA LEU A 123 -7.59 8.62 -1.54
C LEU A 123 -8.60 8.90 -2.65
N SER A 124 -8.13 8.82 -3.90
CA SER A 124 -8.97 8.90 -5.10
C SER A 124 -9.66 7.56 -5.42
N GLY A 125 -9.17 6.46 -4.84
CA GLY A 125 -9.71 5.11 -5.04
C GLY A 125 -8.95 4.07 -4.22
N ILE A 126 -9.50 2.87 -4.16
CA ILE A 126 -8.93 1.72 -3.45
C ILE A 126 -8.68 0.61 -4.47
N VAL A 127 -7.56 -0.10 -4.29
CA VAL A 127 -7.17 -1.30 -5.04
C VAL A 127 -7.02 -2.46 -4.06
#